data_AF-J9BPW0-F1
#
_entry.id   AF-J9BPW0-F1
#
_cell.length_a   1.000
_cell.length_b   1.000
_cell.length_c   1.000
_cell.angle_alpha   90.00
_cell.angle_beta   90.00
_cell.angle_gamma   90.00
#
_symmetry.space_group_name_H-M   'P 1'
#
loop_
_entity.id
_entity.type
_entity.pdbx_description
1 polymer ?
#
loop_
_entity_poly.entity_id
_entity_poly.type
_entity_poly.pdbx_seq_one_letter_code
_entity_poly.pdbx_strand_id
1 'polypeptide(L)'
;PDGHTEILFTPLSPFETPEALDKICEEYNRVIGNFEVEPLIAIPIFIHDFLCIHPFNDGNGRMSRLLTTLLLYRNGFYVGKYISLEA
;
A
#
# COMPACT_ATOMS: atom_id res chain seq x y z
N PRO A 1 -13.82 25.22 -20.23
CA PRO A 1 -12.59 24.40 -20.13
C PRO A 1 -11.54 24.93 -21.11
N ASP A 2 -10.51 25.53 -20.55
CA ASP A 2 -9.29 26.08 -21.15
C ASP A 2 -8.34 25.01 -21.72
N GLY A 3 -8.69 23.72 -21.59
CA GLY A 3 -8.01 22.61 -22.27
C GLY A 3 -6.65 22.23 -21.70
N HIS A 4 -6.29 22.76 -20.53
CA HIS A 4 -5.02 22.46 -19.87
C HIS A 4 -5.03 21.04 -19.27
N THR A 5 -3.91 20.33 -19.42
CA THR A 5 -3.67 19.01 -18.80
C THR A 5 -2.45 19.11 -17.91
N GLU A 6 -2.54 18.55 -16.70
CA GLU A 6 -1.45 18.52 -15.73
C GLU A 6 -1.25 17.09 -15.21
N ILE A 7 0.01 16.70 -15.01
CA ILE A 7 0.37 15.43 -14.37
C ILE A 7 0.42 15.66 -12.87
N LEU A 8 -0.51 15.06 -12.12
CA LEU A 8 -0.58 15.19 -10.66
C LEU A 8 0.43 14.29 -9.94
N PHE A 9 0.74 13.13 -10.52
CA PHE A 9 1.64 12.15 -9.94
C PHE A 9 2.31 11.33 -11.04
N THR A 10 3.60 11.05 -10.86
CA THR A 10 4.35 10.10 -11.69
C THR A 10 4.87 9.00 -10.77
N PRO A 11 4.49 7.73 -11.00
CA PRO A 11 4.96 6.63 -10.18
C PRO A 11 6.46 6.38 -10.40
N LEU A 12 7.00 5.49 -9.58
CA LEU A 12 8.35 4.96 -9.78
C LEU A 12 8.54 4.42 -11.20
N SER A 13 9.76 4.49 -11.73
CA SER A 13 10.01 3.91 -13.04
C SER A 13 9.89 2.37 -13.00
N PRO A 14 9.50 1.70 -14.11
CA PRO A 14 9.25 0.26 -14.10
C PRO A 14 10.46 -0.61 -13.69
N PHE A 15 11.68 -0.12 -13.93
CA PHE A 15 12.91 -0.87 -13.59
C PHE A 15 13.25 -0.80 -12.10
N GLU A 16 12.74 0.21 -11.39
CA GLU A 16 12.94 0.38 -9.95
C GLU A 16 11.87 -0.38 -9.14
N THR A 17 10.73 -0.71 -9.77
CA THR A 17 9.57 -1.34 -9.11
C THR A 17 9.92 -2.61 -8.31
N PRO A 18 10.69 -3.59 -8.83
CA PRO A 18 10.98 -4.81 -8.08
C PRO A 18 11.74 -4.54 -6.78
N GLU A 19 12.80 -3.73 -6.87
CA GLU A 19 13.63 -3.38 -5.70
C GLU A 19 12.84 -2.57 -4.67
N ALA A 20 11.98 -1.64 -5.12
CA ALA A 20 11.15 -0.85 -4.22
C ALA A 20 10.11 -1.71 -3.49
N LEU A 21 9.50 -2.69 -4.17
CA LEU A 21 8.58 -3.64 -3.55
C LEU A 21 9.28 -4.50 -2.49
N ASP A 22 10.46 -5.02 -2.79
CA ASP A 22 11.25 -5.80 -1.84
C ASP A 22 11.56 -4.98 -0.58
N LYS A 23 12.00 -3.73 -0.75
CA LYS A 23 12.29 -2.80 0.36
C LYS A 23 11.09 -2.55 1.26
N ILE A 24 9.91 -2.23 0.71
CA ILE A 24 8.73 -1.97 1.55
C ILE A 24 8.24 -3.23 2.28
N CYS A 25 8.43 -4.41 1.68
CA CYS A 25 8.08 -5.68 2.33
C CYS A 25 9.05 -6.02 3.46
N GLU A 26 10.35 -5.89 3.23
CA GLU A 26 11.39 -6.08 4.24
C GLU A 26 11.18 -5.12 5.42
N GLU A 27 10.97 -3.83 5.14
CA GLU A 27 10.80 -2.82 6.18
C GLU A 27 9.52 -3.06 7.00
N TYR A 28 8.40 -3.35 6.35
CA TYR A 28 7.15 -3.70 7.04
C TYR A 28 7.35 -4.92 7.97
N ASN A 29 7.98 -5.98 7.46
CA ASN A 29 8.23 -7.19 8.25
C ASN A 29 9.18 -6.91 9.43
N ARG A 30 10.19 -6.05 9.24
CA ARG A 30 11.13 -5.65 10.27
C ARG A 30 10.44 -4.87 11.39
N VAL A 31 9.71 -3.80 11.06
CA VAL A 31 9.08 -2.93 12.08
C VAL A 31 7.96 -3.64 12.84
N ILE A 32 7.19 -4.50 12.17
CA ILE A 32 6.15 -5.31 12.81
C ILE A 32 6.76 -6.43 13.65
N GLY A 33 7.74 -7.17 13.10
CA GLY A 33 8.37 -8.31 13.78
C GLY A 33 9.17 -7.91 15.02
N ASN A 34 9.74 -6.70 15.03
CA ASN A 34 10.47 -6.15 16.15
C ASN A 34 9.61 -5.31 17.12
N PHE A 35 8.32 -5.16 16.85
CA PHE A 35 7.41 -4.29 17.63
C PHE A 35 7.88 -2.83 17.70
N GLU A 36 8.51 -2.32 16.64
CA GLU A 36 9.00 -0.94 16.57
C GLU A 36 7.88 0.05 16.27
N VAL A 37 6.85 -0.38 15.53
CA VAL A 37 5.72 0.44 15.10
C VAL A 37 4.41 -0.33 15.32
N GLU A 38 3.40 0.37 15.85
CA GLU A 38 2.04 -0.18 15.98
C GLU A 38 1.47 -0.56 14.60
N PRO A 39 0.93 -1.78 14.41
CA PRO A 39 0.36 -2.22 13.14
C PRO A 39 -0.62 -1.25 12.48
N LEU A 40 -1.48 -0.57 13.25
CA LEU A 40 -2.43 0.42 12.70
C LEU A 40 -1.76 1.65 12.07
N ILE A 41 -0.48 1.88 12.35
CA ILE A 41 0.34 2.93 11.73
C ILE A 41 1.17 2.35 10.58
N ALA A 42 1.80 1.18 10.77
CA ALA A 42 2.66 0.57 9.75
C ALA A 42 1.89 0.13 8.49
N ILE A 43 0.66 -0.37 8.65
CA ILE A 43 -0.18 -0.81 7.52
C ILE A 43 -0.48 0.34 6.53
N PRO A 44 -1.04 1.48 6.94
CA PRO A 44 -1.30 2.57 6.00
C PRO A 44 -0.04 3.14 5.35
N ILE A 45 1.11 3.10 6.03
CA ILE A 45 2.41 3.49 5.43
C ILE A 45 2.78 2.53 4.31
N PHE A 46 2.76 1.21 4.56
CA PHE A 46 3.03 0.19 3.53
C PHE A 46 2.10 0.35 2.31
N ILE A 47 0.81 0.63 2.55
CA ILE A 47 -0.18 0.79 1.49
C ILE A 47 0.01 2.09 0.70
N HIS A 48 0.38 3.17 1.37
CA HIS A 48 0.75 4.42 0.73
C HIS A 48 1.94 4.21 -0.21
N ASP A 49 3.01 3.58 0.28
CA ASP A 49 4.22 3.35 -0.51
C ASP A 49 3.95 2.41 -1.69
N PHE A 50 3.14 1.36 -1.50
CA PHE A 50 2.69 0.49 -2.59
C PHE A 50 1.95 1.28 -3.69
N LEU A 51 1.08 2.23 -3.32
CA LEU A 51 0.36 3.06 -4.29
C LEU A 51 1.28 4.06 -5.00
N CYS A 52 2.30 4.57 -4.32
CA CYS A 52 3.33 5.41 -4.95
C CYS A 52 4.23 4.63 -5.91
N ILE A 53 4.56 3.38 -5.59
CA ILE A 53 5.31 2.49 -6.48
C ILE A 53 4.48 2.11 -7.71
N HIS A 54 3.17 1.89 -7.52
CA HIS A 54 2.21 1.56 -8.58
C HIS A 54 2.66 0.37 -9.47
N PRO A 55 2.89 -0.81 -8.89
CA PRO A 55 3.64 -1.90 -9.53
C PRO A 55 2.94 -2.62 -10.68
N PHE A 56 1.62 -2.46 -10.82
CA PHE A 56 0.85 -3.09 -11.88
C PHE A 56 0.38 -2.06 -12.92
N ASN A 57 0.18 -2.52 -14.16
CA ASN A 57 -0.39 -1.67 -15.22
C ASN A 57 -1.84 -1.25 -14.93
N ASP A 58 -2.59 -2.09 -14.22
CA ASP A 58 -3.95 -1.82 -13.73
C ASP A 58 -4.21 -2.55 -12.41
N GLY A 59 -5.16 -2.07 -11.62
CA GLY A 59 -5.65 -2.76 -10.43
C GLY A 59 -4.91 -2.44 -9.13
N ASN A 60 -3.96 -1.51 -9.11
CA ASN A 60 -3.24 -1.12 -7.88
C ASN A 60 -4.19 -0.69 -6.77
N GLY A 61 -5.25 0.06 -7.09
CA GLY A 61 -6.27 0.42 -6.09
C GLY A 61 -7.03 -0.78 -5.52
N ARG A 62 -7.32 -1.82 -6.33
CA ARG A 62 -7.95 -3.06 -5.83
C ARG A 62 -6.97 -3.87 -4.97
N MET A 63 -5.71 -3.96 -5.43
CA MET A 63 -4.65 -4.65 -4.70
C MET A 63 -4.34 -3.99 -3.36
N SER A 64 -4.30 -2.65 -3.30
CA SER A 64 -4.07 -1.93 -2.05
C SER A 64 -5.15 -2.23 -1.01
N ARG A 65 -6.43 -2.22 -1.40
CA ARG A 65 -7.55 -2.56 -0.50
C ARG A 65 -7.51 -4.01 -0.02
N LEU A 66 -7.16 -4.95 -0.92
CA LEU A 66 -6.94 -6.35 -0.56
C LEU A 66 -5.79 -6.51 0.44
N LEU A 67 -4.66 -5.83 0.21
CA LEU A 67 -3.50 -5.84 1.09
C LEU A 67 -3.82 -5.21 2.44
N THR A 68 -4.52 -4.07 2.48
CA THR A 68 -4.98 -3.45 3.74
C THR A 68 -5.77 -4.45 4.57
N THR A 69 -6.74 -5.13 3.95
CA THR A 69 -7.58 -6.12 4.63
C THR A 69 -6.74 -7.29 5.16
N LEU A 70 -5.85 -7.83 4.33
CA LEU A 70 -4.96 -8.93 4.69
C LEU A 70 -4.07 -8.58 5.89
N LEU A 71 -3.43 -7.41 5.86
CA LEU A 71 -2.48 -6.98 6.89
C LEU A 71 -3.20 -6.66 8.21
N LEU A 72 -4.40 -6.06 8.15
CA LEU A 72 -5.25 -5.86 9.33
C LEU A 72 -5.62 -7.21 9.96
N TYR A 73 -6.04 -8.18 9.15
CA TYR A 73 -6.43 -9.52 9.65
C TYR A 73 -5.26 -10.27 10.28
N ARG A 74 -4.06 -10.17 9.69
CA ARG A 74 -2.84 -10.75 10.26
C ARG A 74 -2.46 -10.16 11.62
N ASN A 75 -2.87 -8.92 11.89
CA ASN A 75 -2.63 -8.23 13.16
C ASN A 75 -3.85 -8.27 14.11
N GLY A 76 -4.85 -9.11 13.83
CA GLY A 76 -6.01 -9.30 14.72
C GLY A 76 -7.13 -8.27 14.56
N PHE A 77 -7.07 -7.39 13.55
CA PHE A 77 -8.10 -6.39 13.27
C PHE A 77 -9.09 -6.87 12.21
N TYR A 78 -10.21 -7.45 12.63
CA TYR A 78 -11.20 -8.05 11.73
C TYR A 78 -12.27 -7.07 11.20
N VAL A 79 -11.85 -5.87 10.80
CA VAL A 79 -12.78 -4.79 10.40
C VAL A 79 -13.55 -5.09 9.10
N GLY A 80 -12.94 -5.82 8.15
CA GLY A 80 -13.57 -6.20 6.88
C GLY A 80 -14.79 -7.13 7.04
N LYS A 81 -15.05 -7.66 8.24
CA LYS A 81 -16.29 -8.39 8.56
C LYS A 81 -17.47 -7.45 8.80
N TYR A 82 -17.21 -6.21 9.20
CA TYR A 82 -18.22 -5.27 9.68
C TYR A 82 -18.40 -4.06 8.77
N ILE A 83 -17.36 -3.67 8.03
CA ILE A 83 -17.38 -2.51 7.13
C ILE A 83 -16.68 -2.83 5.80
N SER A 84 -17.16 -2.20 4.73
CA SER A 84 -16.42 -2.15 3.47
C SER A 84 -15.26 -1.15 3.60
N LEU A 85 -14.05 -1.59 3.25
CA LEU A 85 -12.90 -0.69 3.05
C LEU A 85 -12.81 -0.20 1.59
N GLU A 86 -13.78 -0.59 0.76
CA GLU A 86 -14.01 -0.13 -0.60
C GLU A 86 -14.98 1.07 -0.52
N ALA A 87 -14.48 2.28 -0.30
CA ALA A 87 -15.27 3.50 -0.53
C ALA A 87 -15.15 3.94 -2.00
#